data_AF-A0A353FI91-F1
#
_entry.id   AF-A0A353FI91-F1
#
_cell.length_a   1.000
_cell.length_b   1.000
_cell.length_c   1.000
_cell.angle_alpha   90.00
_cell.angle_beta   90.00
_cell.angle_gamma   90.00
#
_symmetry.space_group_name_H-M   'P 1'
#
loop_
_entity.id
_entity.type
_entity.pdbx_description
1 polymer ?
#
loop_
_entity_poly.entity_id
_entity_poly.type
_entity_poly.pdbx_seq_one_letter_code
_entity_poly.pdbx_strand_id
1 'polypeptide(L)'
;MGYKTYRQEKGDQSTSLRITCVAFSCALLCFFLPPPSNYPKSLPLSTFPTGVSYALLGKHKFTGSSLFALCRIHAARSNAADTSERADEEALRAALCASTLPLLEESLGFPWAEWIQEMSGPHPALATQILKSASRVPGLDALSLARLFSRKDVPPGLRIEGHRMMWALNPAEAFQKGRQIIREEKPRAQHQFPGLYVENILLPQKSLEVTTLLEEAAASPTLSSWGRVQAIRELARRSISREIGGLFLTIFLSEERDLTVRKEALLALMAIDPDSGEEILLTRMPSRSVRPILHAFMAELREEHGLPPLPKR
;
A
#
# COMPACT_ATOMS: atom_id res chain seq x y z
N MET A 1 -52.08 27.32 -36.37
CA MET A 1 -51.98 25.93 -35.85
C MET A 1 -50.54 25.47 -36.07
N GLY A 2 -49.74 25.43 -35.01
CA GLY A 2 -48.31 25.11 -35.07
C GLY A 2 -47.92 24.23 -33.89
N TYR A 3 -47.32 23.09 -34.19
CA TYR A 3 -46.92 22.06 -33.22
C TYR A 3 -45.72 22.53 -32.40
N LYS A 4 -45.78 22.36 -31.07
CA LYS A 4 -44.61 22.38 -30.18
C LYS A 4 -44.06 20.97 -30.06
N THR A 5 -42.85 20.75 -30.57
CA THR A 5 -42.02 19.57 -30.28
C THR A 5 -41.16 19.86 -29.04
N TYR A 6 -41.43 19.15 -27.93
CA TYR A 6 -40.49 19.02 -26.82
C TYR A 6 -39.61 17.79 -27.09
N ARG A 7 -38.31 18.02 -27.26
CA ARG A 7 -37.27 17.01 -27.40
C ARG A 7 -36.81 16.62 -25.99
N GLN A 8 -37.14 15.40 -25.56
CA GLN A 8 -36.59 14.81 -24.33
C GLN A 8 -35.31 14.07 -24.70
N GLU A 9 -34.16 14.56 -24.22
CA GLU A 9 -32.89 13.84 -24.28
C GLU A 9 -32.94 12.65 -23.31
N LYS A 10 -32.87 11.43 -23.85
CA LYS A 10 -32.59 10.21 -23.08
C LYS A 10 -31.10 10.21 -22.74
N GLY A 11 -30.78 10.56 -21.50
CA GLY A 11 -29.46 10.38 -20.90
C GLY A 11 -29.15 8.90 -20.65
N ASP A 12 -27.93 8.54 -20.99
CA ASP A 12 -27.36 7.21 -21.13
C ASP A 12 -27.27 6.43 -19.81
N GLN A 13 -28.19 5.49 -19.58
CA GLN A 13 -28.12 4.49 -18.48
C GLN A 13 -27.54 3.15 -18.96
N SER A 14 -27.04 3.05 -20.20
CA SER A 14 -26.70 1.76 -20.82
C SER A 14 -25.26 1.27 -20.54
N THR A 15 -24.38 2.15 -20.06
CA THR A 15 -22.96 1.84 -19.79
C THR A 15 -22.71 1.28 -18.39
N SER A 16 -23.50 1.66 -17.39
CA SER A 16 -23.37 1.16 -16.01
C SER A 16 -23.78 -0.31 -15.86
N LEU A 17 -24.86 -0.73 -16.53
CA LEU A 17 -25.34 -2.12 -16.46
C LEU A 17 -24.46 -3.12 -17.22
N ARG A 18 -23.74 -2.68 -18.26
CA ARG A 18 -22.88 -3.58 -19.05
C ARG A 18 -21.61 -3.99 -18.31
N ILE A 19 -21.04 -3.11 -17.48
CA ILE A 19 -19.82 -3.42 -16.71
C ILE A 19 -20.14 -4.40 -15.57
N THR A 20 -21.31 -4.29 -14.93
CA THR A 20 -21.75 -5.24 -13.89
C THR A 20 -22.06 -6.61 -14.47
N CYS A 21 -22.68 -6.70 -15.66
CA CYS A 21 -22.94 -7.99 -16.31
C CYS A 21 -21.67 -8.71 -16.80
N VAL A 22 -20.63 -8.00 -17.25
CA VAL A 22 -19.37 -8.66 -17.68
C VAL A 22 -18.60 -9.23 -16.47
N ALA A 23 -18.57 -8.53 -15.34
CA ALA A 23 -18.02 -9.08 -14.09
C ALA A 23 -18.86 -10.26 -13.54
N PHE A 24 -20.19 -10.21 -13.72
CA PHE A 24 -21.12 -11.27 -13.32
C PHE A 24 -20.97 -12.55 -14.16
N SER A 25 -20.75 -12.42 -15.47
CA SER A 25 -20.55 -13.56 -16.39
C SER A 25 -19.16 -14.19 -16.26
N CYS A 26 -18.10 -13.39 -16.03
CA CYS A 26 -16.75 -13.92 -15.82
C CYS A 26 -16.62 -14.73 -14.52
N ALA A 27 -17.29 -14.32 -13.44
CA ALA A 27 -17.19 -14.99 -12.14
C ALA A 27 -17.99 -16.31 -12.07
N LEU A 28 -19.08 -16.43 -12.83
CA LEU A 28 -19.89 -17.65 -12.91
C LEU A 28 -19.19 -18.79 -13.68
N LEU A 29 -18.27 -18.45 -14.58
CA LEU A 29 -17.50 -19.42 -15.38
C LEU A 29 -16.34 -20.07 -14.61
N CYS A 30 -15.81 -19.42 -13.57
CA CYS A 30 -14.67 -19.92 -12.77
C CYS A 30 -14.98 -21.15 -11.89
N PHE A 31 -16.26 -21.50 -11.71
CA PHE A 31 -16.66 -22.64 -10.89
C PHE A 31 -16.89 -23.94 -11.69
N PHE A 32 -17.02 -23.89 -13.02
CA PHE A 32 -17.42 -25.07 -13.82
C PHE A 32 -16.75 -25.26 -15.19
N LEU A 33 -15.87 -24.38 -15.68
CA LEU A 33 -15.14 -24.59 -16.94
C LEU A 33 -13.65 -24.22 -16.83
N PRO A 34 -12.75 -24.92 -17.55
CA PRO A 34 -11.36 -24.49 -17.69
C PRO A 34 -11.31 -23.11 -18.39
N PRO A 35 -10.42 -22.19 -17.97
CA PRO A 35 -10.41 -20.83 -18.49
C PRO A 35 -9.92 -20.75 -19.94
N PRO A 36 -10.43 -19.82 -20.75
CA PRO A 36 -9.85 -19.52 -22.06
C PRO A 36 -8.47 -18.85 -21.87
N SER A 37 -7.54 -19.14 -22.79
CA SER A 37 -6.09 -18.85 -22.75
C SER A 37 -5.67 -17.37 -22.69
N ASN A 38 -6.60 -16.43 -22.55
CA ASN A 38 -6.35 -14.99 -22.71
C ASN A 38 -6.80 -14.17 -21.49
N TYR A 39 -6.45 -14.59 -20.27
CA TYR A 39 -6.64 -13.76 -19.07
C TYR A 39 -5.42 -12.84 -18.82
N PRO A 40 -5.63 -11.57 -18.43
CA PRO A 40 -4.53 -10.69 -18.03
C PRO A 40 -3.89 -11.18 -16.72
N LYS A 41 -2.56 -11.31 -16.72
CA LYS A 41 -1.71 -11.97 -15.72
C LYS A 41 -1.60 -11.30 -14.33
N SER A 42 -2.45 -10.33 -13.98
CA SER A 42 -2.45 -9.77 -12.62
C SER A 42 -3.71 -8.93 -12.37
N LEU A 43 -4.68 -9.51 -11.67
CA LEU A 43 -5.70 -8.71 -11.00
C LEU A 43 -5.23 -8.47 -9.56
N PRO A 44 -5.18 -7.21 -9.09
CA PRO A 44 -4.85 -6.95 -7.70
C PRO A 44 -5.94 -7.56 -6.80
N LEU A 45 -5.52 -8.40 -5.85
CA LEU A 45 -6.34 -9.06 -4.81
C LEU A 45 -7.08 -8.07 -3.86
N SER A 46 -7.06 -6.76 -4.15
CA SER A 46 -7.51 -5.69 -3.26
C SER A 46 -8.99 -5.33 -3.37
N THR A 47 -9.72 -5.82 -4.37
CA THR A 47 -11.14 -5.51 -4.53
C THR A 47 -11.87 -6.60 -5.30
N PHE A 48 -12.38 -7.60 -4.59
CA PHE A 48 -13.42 -8.47 -5.16
C PHE A 48 -14.77 -7.75 -5.06
N PRO A 49 -15.50 -7.59 -6.16
CA PRO A 49 -16.82 -6.98 -6.12
C PRO A 49 -17.79 -7.87 -5.35
N THR A 50 -18.56 -7.28 -4.44
CA THR A 50 -19.52 -7.93 -3.54
C THR A 50 -20.48 -8.88 -4.27
N GLY A 51 -20.76 -8.62 -5.55
CA GLY A 51 -21.62 -9.47 -6.39
C GLY A 51 -21.12 -10.91 -6.60
N VAL A 52 -19.81 -11.17 -6.57
CA VAL A 52 -19.26 -12.53 -6.72
C VAL A 52 -19.47 -13.34 -5.43
N SER A 53 -19.25 -12.70 -4.28
CA SER A 53 -19.48 -13.31 -2.97
C SER A 53 -20.96 -13.65 -2.74
N TYR A 54 -21.89 -12.78 -3.19
CA TYR A 54 -23.33 -13.08 -3.15
C TYR A 54 -23.74 -14.25 -4.07
N ALA A 55 -23.12 -14.39 -5.25
CA ALA A 55 -23.39 -15.52 -6.14
C ALA A 55 -22.95 -16.86 -5.53
N LEU A 56 -21.87 -16.85 -4.74
CA LEU A 56 -21.36 -18.01 -4.01
C LEU A 56 -22.32 -18.42 -2.89
N LEU A 57 -22.88 -17.45 -2.16
CA LEU A 57 -23.90 -17.67 -1.11
C LEU A 57 -25.27 -18.08 -1.66
N GLY A 58 -25.67 -17.54 -2.82
CA GLY A 58 -27.00 -17.81 -3.41
C GLY A 58 -27.19 -19.24 -3.91
N LYS A 59 -26.11 -19.99 -4.15
CA LYS A 59 -26.17 -21.38 -4.66
C LYS A 59 -26.12 -22.44 -3.58
N HIS A 60 -25.56 -22.12 -2.40
CA HIS A 60 -25.30 -23.10 -1.35
C HIS A 60 -25.44 -22.45 0.04
N LYS A 61 -26.12 -23.13 0.96
CA LYS A 61 -26.14 -22.74 2.38
C LYS A 61 -24.79 -23.12 3.01
N PHE A 62 -23.84 -22.20 2.98
CA PHE A 62 -22.59 -22.34 3.71
C PHE A 62 -22.75 -21.88 5.16
N THR A 63 -22.19 -22.63 6.10
CA THR A 63 -21.89 -22.14 7.45
C THR A 63 -20.51 -21.48 7.46
N GLY A 64 -20.25 -20.59 8.41
CA GLY A 64 -18.91 -20.00 8.59
C GLY A 64 -17.77 -21.02 8.60
N SER A 65 -17.90 -22.09 9.38
CA SER A 65 -16.88 -23.15 9.47
C SER A 65 -16.66 -23.88 8.16
N SER A 66 -17.71 -24.13 7.37
CA SER A 66 -17.59 -24.77 6.06
C SER A 66 -16.87 -23.88 5.05
N LEU A 67 -17.15 -22.57 5.07
CA LEU A 67 -16.51 -21.61 4.18
C LEU A 67 -15.05 -21.37 4.58
N PHE A 68 -14.74 -21.33 5.88
CA PHE A 68 -13.37 -21.28 6.37
C PHE A 68 -12.57 -22.55 6.01
N ALA A 69 -13.18 -23.73 6.08
CA ALA A 69 -12.56 -24.97 5.61
C ALA A 69 -12.25 -24.92 4.11
N LEU A 70 -13.12 -24.32 3.29
CA LEU A 70 -12.85 -24.09 1.87
C LEU A 70 -11.68 -23.13 1.64
N CYS A 71 -11.59 -22.03 2.41
CA CYS A 71 -10.43 -21.14 2.38
C CYS A 71 -9.14 -21.94 2.59
N ARG A 72 -9.11 -22.81 3.61
CA ARG A 72 -7.96 -23.65 3.95
C ARG A 72 -7.60 -24.63 2.83
N ILE A 73 -8.58 -25.31 2.27
CA ILE A 73 -8.36 -26.28 1.19
C ILE A 73 -7.73 -25.60 -0.03
N HIS A 74 -8.28 -24.45 -0.45
CA HIS A 74 -7.75 -23.71 -1.59
C HIS A 74 -6.35 -23.15 -1.31
N ALA A 75 -6.09 -22.64 -0.10
CA ALA A 75 -4.75 -22.19 0.26
C ALA A 75 -3.72 -23.34 0.31
N ALA A 76 -4.10 -24.53 0.79
CA ALA A 76 -3.26 -25.71 0.77
C ALA A 76 -2.95 -26.17 -0.67
N ARG A 77 -3.96 -26.16 -1.55
CA ARG A 77 -3.79 -26.49 -2.97
C ARG A 77 -2.91 -25.49 -3.71
N SER A 78 -2.99 -24.21 -3.36
CA SER A 78 -2.10 -23.18 -3.91
C SER A 78 -0.63 -23.49 -3.62
N ASN A 79 -0.30 -23.84 -2.37
CA ASN A 79 1.07 -24.22 -1.98
C ASN A 79 1.54 -25.54 -2.62
N ALA A 80 0.61 -26.46 -2.93
CA ALA A 80 0.89 -27.77 -3.52
C ALA A 80 0.80 -27.77 -5.05
N ALA A 81 0.58 -26.63 -5.70
CA ALA A 81 0.39 -26.57 -7.14
C ALA A 81 1.71 -26.73 -7.90
N ASP A 82 1.69 -27.58 -8.93
CA ASP A 82 2.87 -27.84 -9.77
C ASP A 82 3.22 -26.68 -10.71
N THR A 83 2.30 -25.72 -10.90
CA THR A 83 2.49 -24.55 -11.76
C THR A 83 2.10 -23.25 -11.04
N SER A 84 2.79 -22.16 -11.37
CA SER A 84 2.47 -20.82 -10.83
C SER A 84 1.03 -20.40 -11.13
N GLU A 85 0.55 -20.67 -12.35
CA GLU A 85 -0.81 -20.30 -12.76
C GLU A 85 -1.88 -20.99 -11.90
N ARG A 86 -1.69 -22.28 -11.63
CA ARG A 86 -2.59 -23.04 -10.76
C ARG A 86 -2.48 -22.59 -9.30
N ALA A 87 -1.26 -22.24 -8.84
CA ALA A 87 -1.05 -21.68 -7.52
C ALA A 87 -1.83 -20.38 -7.33
N ASP A 88 -1.75 -19.48 -8.33
CA ASP A 88 -2.43 -18.18 -8.33
C ASP A 88 -3.96 -18.34 -8.37
N GLU A 89 -4.47 -19.28 -9.19
CA GLU A 89 -5.91 -19.57 -9.28
C GLU A 89 -6.46 -20.08 -7.94
N GLU A 90 -5.77 -21.01 -7.28
CA GLU A 90 -6.16 -21.53 -5.97
C GLU A 90 -6.05 -20.46 -4.88
N ALA A 91 -5.03 -19.60 -4.93
CA ALA A 91 -4.92 -18.45 -4.02
C ALA A 91 -6.09 -17.47 -4.20
N LEU A 92 -6.51 -17.23 -5.45
CA LEU A 92 -7.67 -16.40 -5.78
C LEU A 92 -8.96 -16.99 -5.20
N ARG A 93 -9.17 -18.31 -5.34
CA ARG A 93 -10.31 -19.03 -4.75
C ARG A 93 -10.33 -18.91 -3.24
N ALA A 94 -9.18 -19.09 -2.58
CA ALA A 94 -9.06 -18.93 -1.13
C ALA A 94 -9.42 -17.49 -0.68
N ALA A 95 -8.93 -16.48 -1.40
CA ALA A 95 -9.23 -15.08 -1.11
C ALA A 95 -10.71 -14.75 -1.33
N LEU A 96 -11.34 -15.32 -2.37
CA LEU A 96 -12.76 -15.15 -2.62
C LEU A 96 -13.62 -15.75 -1.50
N CYS A 97 -13.28 -16.95 -1.04
CA CYS A 97 -13.95 -17.59 0.10
C CYS A 97 -13.83 -16.70 1.36
N ALA A 98 -12.63 -16.21 1.67
CA ALA A 98 -12.40 -15.33 2.82
C ALA A 98 -13.23 -14.04 2.74
N SER A 99 -13.30 -13.41 1.56
CA SER A 99 -14.07 -12.19 1.33
C SER A 99 -15.59 -12.37 1.49
N THR A 100 -16.07 -13.62 1.47
CA THR A 100 -17.49 -13.97 1.59
C THR A 100 -17.90 -14.23 3.05
N LEU A 101 -16.95 -14.57 3.94
CA LEU A 101 -17.21 -14.75 5.37
C LEU A 101 -17.99 -13.60 6.04
N PRO A 102 -17.66 -12.31 5.83
CA PRO A 102 -18.36 -11.22 6.50
C PRO A 102 -19.80 -10.99 6.01
N LEU A 103 -20.23 -11.67 4.94
CA LEU A 103 -21.59 -11.58 4.42
C LEU A 103 -22.55 -12.60 5.04
N LEU A 104 -22.04 -13.53 5.85
CA LEU A 104 -22.85 -14.51 6.57
C LEU A 104 -23.53 -13.85 7.78
N GLU A 105 -24.76 -14.25 8.08
CA GLU A 105 -25.57 -13.68 9.17
C GLU A 105 -24.89 -13.88 10.53
N GLU A 106 -24.24 -15.02 10.72
CA GLU A 106 -23.55 -15.38 11.96
C GLU A 106 -22.11 -14.80 12.05
N SER A 107 -21.70 -13.93 11.12
CA SER A 107 -20.30 -13.47 10.99
C SER A 107 -19.74 -12.74 12.21
N LEU A 108 -20.60 -12.11 13.01
CA LEU A 108 -20.19 -11.48 14.27
C LEU A 108 -19.69 -12.49 15.30
N GLY A 109 -20.22 -13.72 15.26
CA GLY A 109 -19.89 -14.79 16.20
C GLY A 109 -18.71 -15.67 15.78
N PHE A 110 -18.04 -15.37 14.66
CA PHE A 110 -16.91 -16.17 14.20
C PHE A 110 -15.67 -15.99 15.08
N PRO A 111 -14.86 -17.05 15.26
CA PRO A 111 -13.60 -17.00 15.98
C PRO A 111 -12.50 -16.41 15.07
N TRP A 112 -12.67 -15.13 14.71
CA TRP A 112 -11.82 -14.44 13.75
C TRP A 112 -10.34 -14.45 14.15
N ALA A 113 -10.04 -14.22 15.43
CA ALA A 113 -8.67 -14.19 15.93
C ALA A 113 -7.98 -15.55 15.78
N GLU A 114 -8.69 -16.62 16.16
CA GLU A 114 -8.22 -18.00 16.07
C GLU A 114 -7.98 -18.40 14.62
N TRP A 115 -8.93 -18.10 13.72
CA TRP A 115 -8.79 -18.37 12.29
C TRP A 115 -7.62 -17.62 11.66
N ILE A 116 -7.42 -16.35 11.99
CA ILE A 116 -6.28 -15.58 11.48
C ILE A 116 -4.97 -16.15 12.01
N GLN A 117 -4.91 -16.49 13.30
CA GLN A 117 -3.71 -17.05 13.93
C GLN A 117 -3.35 -18.42 13.35
N GLU A 118 -4.33 -19.31 13.19
CA GLU A 118 -4.17 -20.63 12.55
C GLU A 118 -3.53 -20.51 11.17
N MET A 119 -3.95 -19.50 10.40
CA MET A 119 -3.47 -19.30 9.03
C MET A 119 -2.17 -18.50 8.92
N SER A 120 -1.79 -17.75 9.96
CA SER A 120 -0.67 -16.80 9.93
C SER A 120 0.68 -17.43 9.60
N GLY A 121 0.91 -18.66 10.07
CA GLY A 121 2.11 -19.45 9.76
C GLY A 121 2.05 -20.10 8.37
N PRO A 122 1.10 -21.03 8.12
CA PRO A 122 1.10 -21.83 6.90
C PRO A 122 0.68 -21.06 5.64
N HIS A 123 -0.20 -20.05 5.78
CA HIS A 123 -0.74 -19.28 4.65
C HIS A 123 -0.93 -17.79 5.01
N PRO A 124 0.16 -17.01 5.18
CA PRO A 124 0.10 -15.62 5.66
C PRO A 124 -0.71 -14.68 4.75
N ALA A 125 -0.75 -14.95 3.44
CA ALA A 125 -1.58 -14.20 2.50
C ALA A 125 -3.08 -14.39 2.79
N LEU A 126 -3.51 -15.63 3.07
CA LEU A 126 -4.89 -15.92 3.46
C LEU A 126 -5.23 -15.31 4.82
N ALA A 127 -4.33 -15.41 5.81
CA ALA A 127 -4.51 -14.77 7.12
C ALA A 127 -4.77 -13.25 6.97
N THR A 128 -4.01 -12.59 6.09
CA THR A 128 -4.19 -11.16 5.78
C THR A 128 -5.56 -10.89 5.15
N GLN A 129 -6.04 -11.76 4.25
CA GLN A 129 -7.36 -11.61 3.64
C GLN A 129 -8.50 -11.86 4.63
N ILE A 130 -8.34 -12.80 5.55
CA ILE A 130 -9.31 -13.03 6.63
C ILE A 130 -9.39 -11.80 7.53
N LEU A 131 -8.26 -11.20 7.93
CA LEU A 131 -8.26 -9.96 8.72
C LEU A 131 -8.96 -8.79 7.98
N LYS A 132 -8.67 -8.61 6.69
CA LYS A 132 -9.37 -7.64 5.83
C LYS A 132 -10.88 -7.87 5.74
N SER A 133 -11.29 -9.13 5.87
CA SER A 133 -12.70 -9.50 5.77
C SER A 133 -13.38 -9.27 7.13
N ALA A 134 -12.71 -9.61 8.23
CA ALA A 134 -13.15 -9.33 9.59
C ALA A 134 -13.41 -7.82 9.81
N SER A 135 -12.55 -6.95 9.26
CA SER A 135 -12.72 -5.48 9.38
C SER A 135 -14.00 -4.93 8.74
N ARG A 136 -14.70 -5.73 7.94
CA ARG A 136 -15.97 -5.36 7.28
C ARG A 136 -17.20 -5.81 8.07
N VAL A 137 -17.04 -6.58 9.15
CA VAL A 137 -18.16 -7.08 9.96
C VAL A 137 -18.65 -5.98 10.90
N PRO A 138 -19.90 -5.50 10.76
CA PRO A 138 -20.44 -4.50 11.67
C PRO A 138 -20.54 -5.02 13.10
N GLY A 139 -20.15 -4.21 14.08
CA GLY A 139 -20.24 -4.55 15.51
C GLY A 139 -19.11 -5.45 16.03
N LEU A 140 -18.22 -5.96 15.17
CA LEU A 140 -17.02 -6.66 15.61
C LEU A 140 -16.05 -5.68 16.28
N ASP A 141 -15.38 -6.11 17.36
CA ASP A 141 -14.29 -5.35 17.98
C ASP A 141 -13.02 -5.39 17.10
N ALA A 142 -13.09 -4.66 16.00
CA ALA A 142 -12.04 -4.58 15.00
C ALA A 142 -10.77 -3.92 15.56
N LEU A 143 -10.87 -3.06 16.59
CA LEU A 143 -9.71 -2.42 17.20
C LEU A 143 -8.88 -3.42 18.02
N SER A 144 -9.53 -4.30 18.78
CA SER A 144 -8.82 -5.38 19.49
C SER A 144 -8.13 -6.34 18.52
N LEU A 145 -8.78 -6.71 17.40
CA LEU A 145 -8.15 -7.49 16.34
C LEU A 145 -6.95 -6.75 15.71
N ALA A 146 -7.11 -5.46 15.41
CA ALA A 146 -6.05 -4.64 14.84
C ALA A 146 -4.83 -4.58 15.78
N ARG A 147 -5.04 -4.40 17.09
CA ARG A 147 -3.98 -4.42 18.11
C ARG A 147 -3.28 -5.77 18.14
N LEU A 148 -4.02 -6.88 18.16
CA LEU A 148 -3.48 -8.23 18.20
C LEU A 148 -2.57 -8.52 17.02
N PHE A 149 -2.95 -8.08 15.83
CA PHE A 149 -2.21 -8.36 14.60
C PHE A 149 -1.21 -7.26 14.19
N SER A 150 -1.15 -6.13 14.89
CA SER A 150 -0.12 -5.08 14.69
C SER A 150 1.23 -5.38 15.36
N ARG A 151 1.35 -6.49 16.10
CA ARG A 151 2.53 -6.86 16.88
C ARG A 151 3.72 -7.27 16.01
N LYS A 152 4.92 -7.19 16.59
CA LYS A 152 6.21 -7.38 15.88
C LYS A 152 6.48 -8.82 15.46
N ASP A 153 5.89 -9.79 16.15
CA ASP A 153 6.00 -11.24 15.91
C ASP A 153 5.06 -11.74 14.79
N VAL A 154 4.18 -10.86 14.28
CA VAL A 154 3.21 -11.18 13.24
C VAL A 154 3.84 -11.01 11.85
N PRO A 155 3.50 -11.86 10.85
CA PRO A 155 3.98 -11.71 9.48
C PRO A 155 3.76 -10.29 8.91
N PRO A 156 4.69 -9.73 8.12
CA PRO A 156 4.63 -8.34 7.68
C PRO A 156 3.32 -7.92 7.01
N GLY A 157 2.76 -8.76 6.12
CA GLY A 157 1.50 -8.44 5.43
C GLY A 157 0.30 -8.32 6.38
N LEU A 158 0.24 -9.20 7.37
CA LEU A 158 -0.81 -9.20 8.40
C LEU A 158 -0.62 -8.02 9.36
N ARG A 159 0.64 -7.72 9.70
CA ARG A 159 1.00 -6.54 10.51
C ARG A 159 0.65 -5.23 9.82
N ILE A 160 0.90 -5.11 8.51
CA ILE A 160 0.49 -3.94 7.71
C ILE A 160 -1.01 -3.74 7.80
N GLU A 161 -1.79 -4.80 7.64
CA GLU A 161 -3.25 -4.71 7.68
C GLU A 161 -3.77 -4.35 9.07
N GLY A 162 -3.20 -4.92 10.14
CA GLY A 162 -3.51 -4.51 11.51
C GLY A 162 -3.28 -3.01 11.71
N HIS A 163 -2.17 -2.47 11.21
CA HIS A 163 -1.92 -1.02 11.27
C HIS A 163 -2.88 -0.19 10.41
N ARG A 164 -3.27 -0.64 9.21
CA ARG A 164 -4.28 0.04 8.40
C ARG A 164 -5.61 0.13 9.13
N MET A 165 -6.04 -0.95 9.77
CA MET A 165 -7.24 -0.97 10.60
C MET A 165 -7.10 0.01 11.79
N MET A 166 -5.96 0.04 12.47
CA MET A 166 -5.75 1.01 13.55
C MET A 166 -5.82 2.46 13.04
N TRP A 167 -5.23 2.78 11.88
CA TRP A 167 -5.34 4.13 11.31
C TRP A 167 -6.79 4.51 10.99
N ALA A 168 -7.62 3.56 10.57
CA ALA A 168 -9.04 3.80 10.31
C ALA A 168 -9.87 3.96 11.60
N LEU A 169 -9.54 3.22 12.67
CA LEU A 169 -10.36 3.12 13.88
C LEU A 169 -9.88 4.02 15.03
N ASN A 170 -8.57 4.20 15.18
CA ASN A 170 -7.94 4.99 16.23
C ASN A 170 -6.62 5.62 15.73
N PRO A 171 -6.70 6.74 14.99
CA PRO A 171 -5.52 7.42 14.43
C PRO A 171 -4.49 7.84 15.48
N ALA A 172 -4.93 8.22 16.69
CA ALA A 172 -4.02 8.65 17.77
C ALA A 172 -3.12 7.51 18.24
N GLU A 173 -3.68 6.32 18.48
CA GLU A 173 -2.89 5.13 18.81
C GLU A 173 -2.01 4.68 17.63
N ALA A 174 -2.54 4.75 16.41
CA ALA A 174 -1.82 4.41 15.19
C ALA A 174 -0.59 5.30 14.97
N PHE A 175 -0.74 6.61 15.23
CA PHE A 175 0.35 7.58 15.18
C PHE A 175 1.46 7.25 16.19
N GLN A 176 1.10 7.01 17.46
CA GLN A 176 2.10 6.68 18.49
C GLN A 176 2.88 5.41 18.14
N LYS A 177 2.19 4.36 17.69
CA LYS A 177 2.85 3.12 17.25
C LYS A 177 3.67 3.33 15.98
N GLY A 178 3.19 4.13 15.03
CA GLY A 178 3.93 4.48 13.81
C GLY A 178 5.23 5.20 14.12
N ARG A 179 5.19 6.15 15.05
CA ARG A 179 6.36 6.86 15.57
C ARG A 179 7.39 5.90 16.16
N GLN A 180 6.92 4.95 16.97
CA GLN A 180 7.77 3.91 17.55
C GLN A 180 8.46 3.07 16.46
N ILE A 181 7.71 2.68 15.41
CA ILE A 181 8.24 1.89 14.29
C ILE A 181 9.34 2.66 13.54
N ILE A 182 9.11 3.93 13.23
CA ILE A 182 10.06 4.75 12.48
C ILE A 182 11.34 5.05 13.27
N ARG A 183 11.23 5.23 14.60
CA ARG A 183 12.36 5.64 15.45
C ARG A 183 13.14 4.46 16.04
N GLU A 184 12.43 3.46 16.55
CA GLU A 184 13.01 2.45 17.46
C GLU A 184 13.20 1.09 16.79
N GLU A 185 12.42 0.77 15.76
CA GLU A 185 12.47 -0.55 15.17
C GLU A 185 13.65 -0.70 14.21
N LYS A 186 14.71 -1.34 14.70
CA LYS A 186 15.88 -1.68 13.88
C LYS A 186 15.50 -2.67 12.75
N PRO A 187 16.00 -2.47 11.52
CA PRO A 187 15.85 -3.45 10.44
C PRO A 187 16.41 -4.81 10.89
N ARG A 188 15.63 -5.88 10.74
CA ARG A 188 16.13 -7.25 10.90
C ARG A 188 16.63 -7.75 9.56
N ALA A 189 17.63 -8.63 9.56
CA ALA A 189 18.31 -9.12 8.34
C ALA A 189 17.37 -9.64 7.24
N GLN A 190 16.16 -10.09 7.59
CA GLN A 190 15.18 -10.64 6.64
C GLN A 190 13.96 -9.74 6.40
N HIS A 191 13.72 -8.70 7.22
CA HIS A 191 12.53 -7.86 7.12
C HIS A 191 12.82 -6.38 7.44
N GLN A 192 12.66 -5.52 6.43
CA GLN A 192 12.70 -4.06 6.58
C GLN A 192 11.29 -3.50 6.82
N PHE A 193 10.66 -3.93 7.93
CA PHE A 193 9.28 -3.52 8.23
C PHE A 193 9.07 -2.00 8.27
N PRO A 194 9.97 -1.17 8.85
CA PRO A 194 9.78 0.28 8.85
C PRO A 194 9.67 0.89 7.44
N GLY A 195 10.43 0.36 6.47
CA GLY A 195 10.29 0.79 5.07
C GLY A 195 8.92 0.39 4.50
N LEU A 196 8.52 -0.87 4.69
CA LEU A 196 7.20 -1.35 4.24
C LEU A 196 6.06 -0.55 4.88
N TYR A 197 6.24 -0.11 6.12
CA TYR A 197 5.30 0.74 6.84
C TYR A 197 5.15 2.10 6.15
N VAL A 198 6.25 2.76 5.76
CA VAL A 198 6.19 4.00 4.97
C VAL A 198 5.37 3.77 3.71
N GLU A 199 5.76 2.80 2.88
CA GLU A 199 5.12 2.54 1.59
C GLU A 199 3.64 2.17 1.69
N ASN A 200 3.31 1.23 2.57
CA ASN A 200 2.00 0.58 2.56
C ASN A 200 0.98 1.25 3.48
N ILE A 201 1.43 2.11 4.40
CA ILE A 201 0.59 2.75 5.41
C ILE A 201 0.68 4.27 5.32
N LEU A 202 1.87 4.87 5.29
CA LEU A 202 2.00 6.33 5.30
C LEU A 202 1.72 6.96 3.93
N LEU A 203 2.31 6.44 2.85
CA LEU A 203 2.15 7.04 1.51
C LEU A 203 0.68 7.16 1.06
N PRO A 204 -0.20 6.17 1.28
CA PRO A 204 -1.60 6.25 0.83
C PRO A 204 -2.46 7.26 1.62
N GLN A 205 -2.01 7.71 2.80
CA GLN A 205 -2.79 8.54 3.72
C GLN A 205 -2.37 10.01 3.66
N LYS A 206 -3.32 10.95 3.75
CA LYS A 206 -3.07 12.40 3.59
C LYS A 206 -3.31 13.24 4.86
N SER A 207 -3.29 12.63 6.05
CA SER A 207 -3.51 13.38 7.30
C SER A 207 -2.26 14.13 7.76
N LEU A 208 -2.43 15.10 8.66
CA LEU A 208 -1.34 15.86 9.25
C LEU A 208 -0.41 14.96 10.07
N GLU A 209 -0.97 14.02 10.83
CA GLU A 209 -0.22 13.04 11.62
C GLU A 209 0.69 12.19 10.73
N VAL A 210 0.22 11.82 9.55
CA VAL A 210 1.01 11.07 8.57
C VAL A 210 2.12 11.93 7.99
N THR A 211 1.86 13.21 7.70
CA THR A 211 2.91 14.14 7.28
C THR A 211 4.01 14.25 8.31
N THR A 212 3.67 14.41 9.60
CA THR A 212 4.66 14.42 10.69
C THR A 212 5.48 13.12 10.72
N LEU A 213 4.85 11.96 10.54
CA LEU A 213 5.58 10.69 10.49
C LEU A 213 6.47 10.57 9.25
N LEU A 214 6.07 11.14 8.11
CA LEU A 214 6.90 11.17 6.91
C LEU A 214 8.12 12.08 7.09
N GLU A 215 7.97 13.22 7.76
CA GLU A 215 9.11 14.09 8.13
C GLU A 215 10.09 13.34 9.03
N GLU A 216 9.58 12.67 10.06
CA GLU A 216 10.39 11.83 10.94
C GLU A 216 11.07 10.68 10.18
N ALA A 217 10.36 10.07 9.22
CA ALA A 217 10.90 9.00 8.39
C ALA A 217 12.02 9.50 7.47
N ALA A 218 11.85 10.65 6.81
CA ALA A 218 12.88 11.25 5.96
C ALA A 218 14.16 11.57 6.74
N ALA A 219 14.01 12.11 7.95
CA ALA A 219 15.11 12.47 8.85
C ALA A 219 15.77 11.27 9.54
N SER A 220 15.10 10.11 9.62
CA SER A 220 15.55 8.99 10.44
C SER A 220 16.77 8.27 9.86
N PRO A 221 17.94 8.27 10.53
CA PRO A 221 19.13 7.56 10.05
C PRO A 221 19.03 6.03 10.26
N THR A 222 18.07 5.56 11.06
CA THR A 222 17.85 4.12 11.32
C THR A 222 16.96 3.47 10.26
N LEU A 223 16.20 4.27 9.52
CA LEU A 223 15.37 3.82 8.41
C LEU A 223 16.24 3.52 7.17
N SER A 224 15.86 2.51 6.39
CA SER A 224 16.58 2.20 5.16
C SER A 224 16.50 3.34 4.15
N SER A 225 17.53 3.46 3.31
CA SER A 225 17.63 4.44 2.23
C SER A 225 16.35 4.54 1.41
N TRP A 226 15.78 3.38 1.04
CA TRP A 226 14.55 3.31 0.27
C TRP A 226 13.36 3.92 1.01
N GLY A 227 13.16 3.58 2.30
CA GLY A 227 12.06 4.16 3.09
C GLY A 227 12.18 5.68 3.25
N ARG A 228 13.41 6.18 3.47
CA ARG A 228 13.70 7.62 3.56
C ARG A 228 13.43 8.33 2.23
N VAL A 229 13.89 7.77 1.11
CA VAL A 229 13.65 8.30 -0.24
C VAL A 229 12.17 8.37 -0.57
N GLN A 230 11.39 7.32 -0.25
CA GLN A 230 9.94 7.35 -0.45
C GLN A 230 9.27 8.45 0.38
N ALA A 231 9.70 8.64 1.62
CA ALA A 231 9.19 9.72 2.47
C ALA A 231 9.52 11.11 1.89
N ILE A 232 10.76 11.33 1.45
CA ILE A 232 11.20 12.59 0.83
C ILE A 232 10.38 12.89 -0.43
N ARG A 233 10.25 11.91 -1.34
CA ARG A 233 9.46 12.05 -2.57
C ARG A 233 8.02 12.42 -2.29
N GLU A 234 7.41 11.75 -1.33
CA GLU A 234 6.01 11.98 -1.00
C GLU A 234 5.79 13.35 -0.35
N LEU A 235 6.70 13.78 0.54
CA LEU A 235 6.68 15.14 1.10
C LEU A 235 6.82 16.20 -0.01
N ALA A 236 7.75 16.00 -0.94
CA ALA A 236 7.95 16.88 -2.11
C ALA A 236 6.68 16.97 -2.96
N ARG A 237 6.11 15.81 -3.30
CA ARG A 237 4.90 15.68 -4.13
C ARG A 237 3.67 16.31 -3.48
N ARG A 238 3.56 16.28 -2.15
CA ARG A 238 2.44 16.89 -1.43
C ARG A 238 2.56 18.41 -1.36
N SER A 239 3.74 18.98 -1.59
CA SER A 239 4.01 20.43 -1.60
C SER A 239 3.38 21.18 -0.42
N ILE A 240 3.44 20.56 0.77
CA ILE A 240 2.60 20.94 1.93
C ILE A 240 2.98 22.33 2.45
N SER A 241 4.25 22.69 2.39
CA SER A 241 4.72 24.05 2.70
C SER A 241 6.17 24.26 2.23
N ARG A 242 6.58 25.53 2.07
CA ARG A 242 8.00 25.89 1.89
C ARG A 242 8.86 25.50 3.10
N GLU A 243 8.27 25.36 4.29
CA GLU A 243 9.00 25.02 5.52
C GLU A 243 9.64 23.62 5.44
N ILE A 244 9.07 22.70 4.66
CA ILE A 244 9.67 21.39 4.37
C ILE A 244 11.01 21.53 3.64
N GLY A 245 11.23 22.63 2.90
CA GLY A 245 12.53 22.92 2.28
C GLY A 245 13.67 22.92 3.30
N GLY A 246 13.44 23.47 4.50
CA GLY A 246 14.44 23.47 5.57
C GLY A 246 14.84 22.05 6.04
N LEU A 247 13.89 21.11 6.04
CA LEU A 247 14.15 19.70 6.32
C LEU A 247 15.03 19.08 5.23
N PHE A 248 14.69 19.28 3.95
CA PHE A 248 15.46 18.73 2.83
C PHE A 248 16.88 19.29 2.75
N LEU A 249 17.03 20.60 2.99
CA LEU A 249 18.34 21.24 3.14
C LEU A 249 19.14 20.58 4.26
N THR A 250 18.53 20.39 5.43
CA THR A 250 19.18 19.74 6.57
C THR A 250 19.65 18.34 6.21
N ILE A 251 18.77 17.52 5.61
CA ILE A 251 19.11 16.16 5.17
C ILE A 251 20.27 16.17 4.17
N PHE A 252 20.22 17.05 3.16
CA PHE A 252 21.30 17.16 2.17
C PHE A 252 22.64 17.49 2.80
N LEU A 253 22.66 18.41 3.76
CA LEU A 253 23.89 18.84 4.43
C LEU A 253 24.43 17.78 5.39
N SER A 254 23.56 17.13 6.16
CA SER A 254 23.96 16.16 7.19
C SER A 254 24.23 14.75 6.67
N GLU A 255 23.63 14.35 5.55
CA GLU A 255 23.77 12.99 5.02
C GLU A 255 25.10 12.80 4.30
N GLU A 256 26.02 12.06 4.90
CA GLU A 256 27.36 11.84 4.34
C GLU A 256 27.53 10.50 3.62
N ARG A 257 26.78 9.47 4.02
CA ARG A 257 27.02 8.08 3.61
C ARG A 257 26.04 7.65 2.52
N ASP A 258 24.78 8.05 2.67
CA ASP A 258 23.72 7.66 1.76
C ASP A 258 23.55 8.69 0.63
N LEU A 259 24.31 8.49 -0.45
CA LEU A 259 24.21 9.34 -1.62
C LEU A 259 22.81 9.33 -2.25
N THR A 260 22.04 8.25 -2.11
CA THR A 260 20.69 8.16 -2.69
C THR A 260 19.75 9.12 -1.97
N VAL A 261 19.74 9.07 -0.64
CA VAL A 261 18.96 9.99 0.19
C VAL A 261 19.42 11.42 -0.01
N ARG A 262 20.74 11.66 -0.05
CA ARG A 262 21.29 12.99 -0.24
C ARG A 262 20.88 13.60 -1.59
N LYS A 263 20.98 12.84 -2.68
CA LYS A 263 20.54 13.29 -4.01
C LYS A 263 19.04 13.59 -4.05
N GLU A 264 18.23 12.69 -3.48
CA GLU A 264 16.78 12.86 -3.45
C GLU A 264 16.37 14.11 -2.65
N ALA A 265 17.04 14.38 -1.53
CA ALA A 265 16.79 15.58 -0.73
C ALA A 265 17.08 16.86 -1.54
N LEU A 266 18.12 16.89 -2.36
CA LEU A 266 18.39 18.05 -3.22
C LEU A 266 17.32 18.23 -4.30
N LEU A 267 16.90 17.16 -4.98
CA LEU A 267 15.82 17.22 -5.97
C LEU A 267 14.51 17.71 -5.33
N ALA A 268 14.19 17.18 -4.15
CA ALA A 268 13.01 17.56 -3.40
C ALA A 268 13.06 19.02 -2.94
N LEU A 269 14.22 19.51 -2.51
CA LEU A 269 14.44 20.91 -2.19
C LEU A 269 14.22 21.79 -3.42
N MET A 270 14.85 21.48 -4.55
CA MET A 270 14.71 22.24 -5.79
C MET A 270 13.27 22.28 -6.30
N ALA A 271 12.46 21.24 -6.03
CA ALA A 271 11.05 21.21 -6.39
C ALA A 271 10.17 22.10 -5.50
N ILE A 272 10.48 22.27 -4.21
CA ILE A 272 9.69 23.08 -3.26
C ILE A 272 10.20 24.52 -3.16
N ASP A 273 11.52 24.68 -3.12
CA ASP A 273 12.24 25.94 -2.92
C ASP A 273 13.46 26.00 -3.87
N PRO A 274 13.20 26.37 -5.15
CA PRO A 274 14.24 26.43 -6.18
C PRO A 274 15.42 27.32 -5.80
N ASP A 275 15.15 28.49 -5.19
CA ASP A 275 16.17 29.48 -4.84
C ASP A 275 17.22 28.88 -3.90
N SER A 276 16.78 28.22 -2.82
CA SER A 276 17.67 27.52 -1.88
C SER A 276 18.43 26.36 -2.55
N GLY A 277 17.78 25.65 -3.48
CA GLY A 277 18.40 24.57 -4.23
C GLY A 277 19.50 25.06 -5.18
N GLU A 278 19.26 26.15 -5.91
CA GLU A 278 20.25 26.78 -6.78
C GLU A 278 21.41 27.37 -5.99
N GLU A 279 21.16 27.95 -4.81
CA GLU A 279 22.22 28.41 -3.91
C GLU A 279 23.15 27.26 -3.49
N ILE A 280 22.61 26.08 -3.17
CA ILE A 280 23.42 24.88 -2.90
C ILE A 280 24.27 24.52 -4.12
N LEU A 281 23.67 24.50 -5.31
CA LEU A 281 24.39 24.19 -6.54
C LEU A 281 25.52 25.19 -6.81
N LEU A 282 25.36 26.47 -6.41
CA LEU A 282 26.37 27.53 -6.61
C LEU A 282 27.47 27.50 -5.55
N THR A 283 27.13 27.23 -4.29
CA THR A 283 28.03 27.46 -3.15
C THR A 283 28.61 26.19 -2.54
N ARG A 284 27.99 25.03 -2.76
CA ARG A 284 28.31 23.77 -2.05
C ARG A 284 28.67 22.61 -2.98
N MET A 285 29.21 22.92 -4.16
CA MET A 285 29.71 21.88 -5.08
C MET A 285 30.80 21.05 -4.41
N PRO A 286 30.66 19.70 -4.37
CA PRO A 286 31.68 18.84 -3.81
C PRO A 286 32.90 18.78 -4.75
N SER A 287 34.09 18.53 -4.21
CA SER A 287 35.26 18.28 -5.06
C SER A 287 35.08 17.00 -5.88
N ARG A 288 35.39 17.06 -7.19
CA ARG A 288 35.39 15.91 -8.09
C ARG A 288 36.30 14.78 -7.60
N SER A 289 37.42 15.10 -6.94
CA SER A 289 38.36 14.10 -6.43
C SER A 289 37.86 13.38 -5.16
N VAL A 290 36.98 14.02 -4.38
CA VAL A 290 36.52 13.48 -3.09
C VAL A 290 35.17 12.79 -3.24
N ARG A 291 34.23 13.38 -4.00
CA ARG A 291 32.89 12.84 -4.21
C ARG A 291 32.49 12.92 -5.69
N PRO A 292 33.10 12.13 -6.57
CA PRO A 292 32.89 12.22 -8.03
C PRO A 292 31.43 12.01 -8.43
N ILE A 293 30.73 11.08 -7.78
CA ILE A 293 29.33 10.75 -8.09
C ILE A 293 28.38 11.91 -7.74
N LEU A 294 28.62 12.59 -6.61
CA LEU A 294 27.81 13.73 -6.20
C LEU A 294 28.16 14.97 -7.04
N HIS A 295 29.44 15.16 -7.37
CA HIS A 295 29.87 16.22 -8.28
C HIS A 295 29.21 16.09 -9.65
N ALA A 296 29.26 14.90 -10.27
CA ALA A 296 28.66 14.67 -11.58
C ALA A 296 27.15 14.99 -11.58
N PHE A 297 26.42 14.45 -10.59
CA PHE A 297 25.00 14.72 -10.42
C PHE A 297 24.67 16.21 -10.25
N MET A 298 25.41 16.93 -9.40
CA MET A 298 25.15 18.38 -9.21
C MET A 298 25.60 19.20 -10.43
N ALA A 299 26.59 18.75 -11.19
CA ALA A 299 26.98 19.41 -12.44
C ALA A 299 25.89 19.25 -13.51
N GLU A 300 25.31 18.05 -13.65
CA GLU A 300 24.16 17.79 -14.53
C GLU A 300 22.96 18.68 -14.14
N LEU A 301 22.60 18.73 -12.85
CA LEU A 301 21.53 19.61 -12.36
C LEU A 301 21.78 21.10 -12.64
N ARG A 302 23.03 21.56 -12.56
CA ARG A 302 23.38 22.95 -12.91
C ARG A 302 23.10 23.24 -14.37
N GLU A 303 23.46 22.32 -15.26
CA GLU A 303 23.21 22.46 -16.71
C GLU A 303 21.71 22.47 -17.01
N GLU A 304 20.94 21.56 -16.40
CA GLU A 304 19.48 21.48 -16.55
C GLU A 304 18.77 22.78 -16.10
N HIS A 305 19.29 23.42 -15.05
CA HIS A 305 18.76 24.68 -14.51
C HIS A 305 19.38 25.94 -15.13
N GLY A 306 20.24 25.81 -16.15
CA GLY A 306 20.86 26.97 -16.83
C GLY A 306 21.82 27.78 -15.95
N LEU A 307 22.37 27.17 -14.90
CA LEU A 307 23.33 27.81 -14.00
C LEU A 307 24.72 27.92 -14.65
N PRO A 308 25.56 28.89 -14.25
CA PRO A 308 26.88 29.08 -14.85
C PRO A 308 27.74 27.80 -14.81
N PRO A 309 28.64 27.58 -15.78
CA PRO A 309 29.55 26.44 -15.72
C PRO A 309 30.46 26.53 -14.48
N LEU A 310 30.89 25.38 -13.98
CA LEU A 310 31.85 25.35 -12.88
C LEU A 310 33.15 26.05 -13.32
N PRO A 311 33.77 26.87 -12.44
CA PRO A 311 35.06 27.46 -12.75
C PRO A 311 36.07 26.34 -13.00
N LYS A 312 36.76 26.41 -14.16
CA LYS A 312 37.83 25.46 -14.50
C LYS A 312 38.93 25.59 -13.43
N ARG A 313 39.09 24.56 -12.60
CA ARG A 313 40.20 24.41 -11.65
C ARG A 313 41.15 23.34 -12.16
#